data_AF-A0AAV4MGF0-F1
#
_entry.id   AF-A0AAV4MGF0-F1
#
_cell.length_a   1.000
_cell.length_b   1.000
_cell.length_c   1.000
_cell.angle_alpha   90.00
_cell.angle_beta   90.00
_cell.angle_gamma   90.00
#
_symmetry.space_group_name_H-M   'P 1'
#
loop_
_entity.id
_entity.type
_entity.pdbx_description
1 polymer ?
#
loop_
_entity_poly.entity_id
_entity_poly.type
_entity_poly.pdbx_seq_one_letter_code
_entity_poly.pdbx_strand_id
1 'polypeptide(L)'
;MDLLLLTSRKPSNPYYINLCTTFRSSSPIRFRFAVDDVVRISKARKILKKGYLSGWTGETFKIYKRYPPNPPTYVLQDFSSKEIAGRFYTEEL
;
A
#
# COMPACT_ATOMS: atom_id res chain seq x y z
N MET A 1 -10.74 48.70 -24.70
CA MET A 1 -11.46 47.43 -24.65
C MET A 1 -11.55 46.93 -26.07
N ASP A 2 -10.65 46.05 -26.49
CA ASP A 2 -10.99 44.94 -27.37
C ASP A 2 -9.85 43.93 -27.42
N LEU A 3 -10.24 42.71 -27.74
CA LEU A 3 -9.65 41.41 -27.43
C LEU A 3 -8.88 40.81 -28.63
N LEU A 4 -7.95 39.86 -28.36
CA LEU A 4 -7.40 38.77 -29.23
C LEU A 4 -6.25 39.14 -30.23
N LEU A 5 -5.18 38.38 -30.54
CA LEU A 5 -4.73 36.98 -30.31
C LEU A 5 -3.22 36.77 -30.74
N LEU A 6 -2.60 35.69 -30.20
CA LEU A 6 -1.41 34.91 -30.67
C LEU A 6 -0.01 35.54 -30.52
N THR A 7 1.04 34.87 -29.97
CA THR A 7 1.50 33.51 -30.27
C THR A 7 2.24 32.83 -29.11
N SER A 8 2.00 31.53 -28.95
CA SER A 8 2.87 30.53 -28.32
C SER A 8 4.36 30.67 -28.70
N ARG A 9 5.25 30.70 -27.71
CA ARG A 9 6.56 30.00 -27.68
C ARG A 9 7.20 30.16 -26.30
N LYS A 10 6.95 29.20 -25.39
CA LYS A 10 7.73 29.02 -24.17
C LYS A 10 9.14 28.53 -24.59
N PRO A 11 10.25 29.20 -24.23
CA PRO A 11 11.57 28.74 -24.64
C PRO A 11 11.96 27.47 -23.88
N SER A 12 12.27 26.42 -24.63
CA SER A 12 12.99 25.23 -24.20
C SER A 12 14.40 25.62 -23.75
N ASN A 13 14.61 25.76 -22.44
CA ASN A 13 15.94 25.97 -21.87
C ASN A 13 16.55 24.59 -21.50
N PRO A 14 17.52 24.06 -22.25
CA PRO A 14 18.08 22.72 -22.06
C PRO A 14 19.05 22.63 -20.86
N TYR A 15 19.40 23.75 -20.22
CA TYR A 15 20.43 23.81 -19.18
C TYR A 15 19.92 23.50 -17.76
N TYR A 16 18.66 23.09 -17.59
CA TYR A 16 18.05 22.78 -16.27
C TYR A 16 17.28 21.45 -16.21
N ILE A 17 17.61 20.47 -17.05
CA ILE A 17 16.95 19.15 -17.01
C ILE A 17 17.94 18.02 -16.74
N ASN A 18 18.67 18.05 -15.61
CA ASN A 18 19.40 16.87 -15.12
C ASN A 18 19.61 16.94 -13.61
N LEU A 19 18.57 16.61 -12.84
CA LEU A 19 18.74 16.01 -11.52
C LEU A 19 17.81 14.78 -11.44
N CYS A 20 18.35 13.69 -11.99
CA CYS A 20 18.02 12.31 -11.65
C CYS A 20 16.72 11.72 -12.22
N THR A 21 16.67 11.59 -13.55
CA THR A 21 15.86 10.57 -14.27
C THR A 21 16.59 9.21 -14.34
N THR A 22 17.38 8.86 -13.32
CA THR A 22 18.32 7.73 -13.35
C THR A 22 18.09 6.78 -12.18
N PHE A 23 17.84 5.51 -12.53
CA PHE A 23 17.65 4.31 -11.69
C PHE A 23 16.25 4.08 -11.10
N ARG A 24 15.28 3.73 -11.98
CA ARG A 24 14.13 2.92 -11.57
C ARG A 24 14.58 1.46 -11.42
N SER A 25 15.31 1.14 -10.36
CA SER A 25 15.45 -0.26 -9.92
C SER A 25 14.13 -0.70 -9.28
N SER A 26 13.08 -0.88 -10.07
CA SER A 26 11.87 -1.52 -9.56
C SER A 26 12.16 -3.01 -9.41
N SER A 27 12.74 -3.41 -8.28
CA SER A 27 12.71 -4.81 -7.89
C SER A 27 11.24 -5.26 -7.90
N PRO A 28 10.92 -6.43 -8.47
CA PRO A 28 9.55 -6.90 -8.51
C PRO A 28 9.03 -7.00 -7.07
N ILE A 29 7.84 -6.46 -6.84
CA ILE A 29 7.22 -6.47 -5.52
C ILE A 29 6.81 -7.90 -5.21
N ARG A 30 7.39 -8.44 -4.14
CA ARG A 30 7.11 -9.80 -3.68
C ARG A 30 6.00 -9.76 -2.65
N PHE A 31 4.87 -10.35 -2.99
CA PHE A 31 3.80 -10.62 -2.03
C PHE A 31 4.17 -11.83 -1.18
N ARG A 32 3.98 -11.74 0.14
CA ARG A 32 4.16 -12.88 1.04
C ARG A 32 2.97 -13.85 0.98
N PHE A 33 1.77 -13.30 0.76
CA PHE A 33 0.53 -14.06 0.76
C PHE A 33 -0.17 -14.00 -0.61
N ALA A 34 -0.92 -15.06 -0.92
CA ALA A 34 -1.77 -15.17 -2.10
C ALA A 34 -3.20 -14.64 -1.84
N VAL A 35 -4.00 -14.53 -2.89
CA VAL A 35 -5.45 -14.31 -2.76
C VAL A 35 -6.07 -15.60 -2.24
N ASP A 36 -7.09 -15.49 -1.40
CA ASP A 36 -7.77 -16.58 -0.67
C ASP A 36 -6.96 -17.25 0.46
N ASP A 37 -5.75 -16.79 0.74
CA ASP A 37 -5.00 -17.22 1.93
C ASP A 37 -5.71 -16.80 3.22
N VAL A 38 -5.66 -17.69 4.20
CA VAL A 38 -6.30 -17.53 5.51
C VAL A 38 -5.27 -16.96 6.50
N VAL A 39 -5.53 -15.76 7.01
CA VAL A 39 -4.61 -14.97 7.86
C VAL A 39 -5.28 -14.46 9.14
N ARG A 40 -4.50 -14.02 10.13
CA ARG A 40 -5.00 -13.45 11.40
C ARG A 40 -4.37 -12.09 11.65
N ILE A 41 -5.13 -11.13 12.13
CA ILE A 41 -4.57 -9.81 12.46
C ILE A 41 -3.87 -9.89 13.83
N SER A 42 -2.64 -9.38 13.91
CA SER A 42 -1.90 -9.23 15.16
C SER A 42 -2.51 -8.12 16.03
N LYS A 43 -2.53 -8.31 17.35
CA LYS A 43 -2.99 -7.26 18.28
C LYS A 43 -1.85 -6.29 18.55
N ALA A 44 -2.13 -5.00 18.47
CA ALA A 44 -1.20 -3.96 18.88
C ALA A 44 -0.66 -4.23 20.29
N ARG A 45 0.67 -4.23 20.43
CA ARG A 45 1.31 -4.48 21.73
C ARG A 45 1.12 -3.26 22.63
N LYS A 46 0.47 -3.45 23.78
CA LYS A 46 0.51 -2.49 24.90
C LYS A 46 1.76 -2.74 25.74
N ILE A 47 2.36 -1.67 26.26
CA ILE A 47 3.61 -1.64 27.05
C ILE A 47 3.53 -2.51 28.33
N LEU A 48 2.32 -2.76 28.84
CA LEU A 48 2.04 -3.58 30.03
C LEU A 48 1.13 -4.76 29.68
N LYS A 49 1.58 -5.64 28.78
CA LYS A 49 0.85 -6.86 28.47
C LYS A 49 1.22 -7.92 29.49
N LYS A 50 0.25 -8.34 30.32
CA LYS A 50 0.43 -9.55 31.13
C LYS A 50 0.73 -10.72 30.19
N GLY A 51 1.76 -11.51 30.50
CA GLY A 51 2.34 -12.51 29.58
C GLY A 51 1.37 -13.59 29.08
N TYR A 52 0.21 -13.74 29.71
CA TYR A 52 -0.83 -14.69 29.31
C TYR A 52 -1.74 -14.19 28.16
N LEU A 53 -1.66 -12.92 27.74
CA LEU A 53 -2.54 -12.40 26.68
C LEU A 53 -2.01 -12.72 25.28
N SER A 54 -2.77 -13.52 24.52
CA SER A 54 -2.46 -13.88 23.12
C SER A 54 -2.10 -12.66 22.26
N GLY A 55 -1.06 -12.83 21.42
CA GLY A 55 -0.59 -11.84 20.43
C GLY A 55 -1.57 -11.60 19.27
N TRP A 56 -2.55 -12.48 19.09
CA TRP A 56 -3.39 -12.53 17.90
C TRP A 56 -4.85 -12.20 18.22
N THR A 57 -5.58 -11.75 17.20
CA THR A 57 -7.05 -11.73 17.21
C THR A 57 -7.60 -13.17 17.22
N GLY A 58 -8.80 -13.34 17.78
CA GLY A 58 -9.48 -14.65 17.78
C GLY A 58 -10.13 -14.98 16.43
N GLU A 59 -10.35 -13.95 15.62
CA GLU A 59 -10.95 -14.03 14.30
C GLU A 59 -9.88 -14.31 13.24
N THR A 60 -10.32 -14.92 12.13
CA THR A 60 -9.48 -15.30 11.01
C THR A 60 -10.13 -14.78 9.74
N PHE A 61 -9.32 -14.34 8.78
CA PHE A 61 -9.79 -13.64 7.59
C PHE A 61 -9.17 -14.23 6.33
N LYS A 62 -9.77 -13.94 5.18
CA LYS A 62 -9.24 -14.29 3.86
C LYS A 62 -8.69 -13.06 3.17
N ILE A 63 -7.59 -13.23 2.43
CA ILE A 63 -7.07 -12.16 1.57
C ILE A 63 -7.93 -12.05 0.32
N TYR A 64 -8.60 -10.92 0.17
CA TYR A 64 -9.46 -10.65 -0.98
C TYR A 64 -8.70 -9.97 -2.12
N LYS A 65 -7.88 -8.96 -1.81
CA LYS A 65 -7.10 -8.21 -2.80
C LYS A 65 -5.70 -7.90 -2.31
N ARG A 66 -4.78 -7.77 -3.25
CA ARG A 66 -3.36 -7.42 -3.03
C ARG A 66 -3.00 -6.18 -3.82
N TYR A 67 -2.23 -5.29 -3.23
CA TYR A 67 -1.81 -4.05 -3.86
C TYR A 67 -0.28 -3.96 -3.94
N PRO A 68 0.27 -3.55 -5.09
CA PRO A 68 1.70 -3.49 -5.34
C PRO A 68 2.38 -2.15 -4.99
N PRO A 69 2.04 -1.39 -3.93
CA PRO A 69 3.00 -0.44 -3.37
C PRO A 69 4.19 -1.18 -2.73
N ASN A 70 5.30 -0.46 -2.51
CA ASN A 70 6.40 -0.94 -1.67
C ASN A 70 6.36 -0.13 -0.36
N PRO A 71 5.94 -0.72 0.78
CA PRO A 71 5.66 -2.14 1.02
C PRO A 71 4.26 -2.62 0.53
N PRO A 72 4.10 -3.94 0.25
CA PRO A 72 2.84 -4.50 -0.22
C PRO A 72 1.75 -4.44 0.85
N THR A 73 0.52 -4.23 0.40
CA THR A 73 -0.67 -4.10 1.27
C THR A 73 -1.81 -4.99 0.80
N TYR A 74 -2.65 -5.41 1.74
CA TYR A 74 -3.70 -6.41 1.54
C TYR A 74 -5.05 -5.87 2.01
N VAL A 75 -6.11 -6.30 1.32
CA VAL A 75 -7.49 -6.13 1.77
C VAL A 75 -8.02 -7.49 2.18
N LEU A 76 -8.67 -7.51 3.33
CA LEU A 76 -9.19 -8.72 3.95
C LEU A 76 -10.71 -8.80 3.82
N GLN A 77 -11.21 -10.03 3.83
CA GLN A 77 -12.62 -10.36 3.85
C GLN A 77 -12.87 -11.38 4.94
N ASP A 78 -13.97 -11.23 5.68
CA ASP A 78 -14.44 -12.23 6.63
C ASP A 78 -15.05 -13.45 5.89
N PHE A 79 -15.23 -14.57 6.59
CA PHE A 79 -15.92 -15.75 6.07
C PHE A 79 -17.37 -15.47 5.67
N SER A 80 -17.99 -14.43 6.23
CA SER A 80 -19.30 -13.91 5.83
C SER A 80 -19.26 -13.11 4.51
N SER A 81 -18.13 -13.13 3.79
CA SER A 81 -17.90 -12.38 2.55
C SER A 81 -17.96 -10.86 2.70
N LYS A 82 -17.81 -10.34 3.92
CA LYS A 82 -17.79 -8.90 4.20
C LYS A 82 -16.35 -8.37 4.15
N GLU A 83 -16.11 -7.36 3.32
CA GLU A 83 -14.81 -6.68 3.25
C GLU A 83 -14.54 -5.89 4.55
N ILE A 84 -13.33 -6.00 5.07
CA ILE A 84 -12.89 -5.24 6.24
C ILE A 84 -12.41 -3.88 5.76
N ALA A 85 -12.90 -2.82 6.40
CA ALA A 85 -12.47 -1.47 6.10
C ALA A 85 -10.98 -1.28 6.41
N GLY A 86 -10.21 -0.84 5.42
CA GLY A 86 -8.79 -0.53 5.55
C GLY A 86 -7.89 -1.41 4.68
N ARG A 87 -6.58 -1.19 4.81
CA ARG A 87 -5.54 -1.96 4.14
C ARG A 87 -4.49 -2.34 5.17
N PHE A 88 -4.06 -3.60 5.14
CA PHE A 88 -3.16 -4.16 6.13
C PHE A 88 -1.79 -4.41 5.52
N TYR A 89 -0.75 -4.21 6.33
CA TYR A 89 0.62 -4.56 5.97
C TYR A 89 0.91 -6.04 6.25
N THR A 90 1.96 -6.55 5.61
CA THR A 90 2.45 -7.93 5.86
C THR A 90 2.79 -8.18 7.34
N GLU A 91 3.21 -7.15 8.07
CA GLU A 91 3.61 -7.24 9.48
C GLU A 91 2.41 -7.27 10.45
N GLU A 92 1.24 -6.84 9.97
CA GLU A 92 0.02 -6.81 10.76
C GLU A 92 -0.78 -8.12 10.65
N LEU A 93 -0.48 -8.94 9.64
CA LEU A 93 -1.06 -10.26 9.33
C LEU A 93 -0.19 -11.40 9.88
#